data_AF-A0A2S9FUU3-F1
#
_entry.id   AF-A0A2S9FUU3-F1
#
_cell.length_a   1.000
_cell.length_b   1.000
_cell.length_c   1.000
_cell.angle_alpha   90.00
_cell.angle_beta   90.00
_cell.angle_gamma   90.00
#
_symmetry.space_group_name_H-M   'P 1'
#
loop_
_entity.id
_entity.type
_entity.pdbx_description
1 polymer ?
#
loop_
_entity_poly.entity_id
_entity_poly.type
_entity_poly.pdbx_seq_one_letter_code
_entity_poly.pdbx_strand_id
1 'polypeptide(L)'
;RSEMEMKVLLWAVQRLIGGLSHISADRDVAARLHVVLPGSPNMPRFGGDGAYGESKAALDAVVSRWKAETSWAQRVSLAHALIGWTR
;
A
#
# COMPACT_ATOMS: atom_id res chain seq x y z
N ARG A 1 10.87 -18.06 0.81
CA ARG A 1 11.42 -16.71 0.50
C ARG A 1 10.29 -15.77 0.09
N SER A 2 9.56 -16.07 -0.99
CA SER A 2 8.39 -15.33 -1.48
C SER A 2 7.34 -15.02 -0.41
N GLU A 3 7.07 -15.95 0.52
CA GLU A 3 6.14 -15.68 1.62
C GLU A 3 6.60 -14.55 2.56
N MET A 4 7.90 -14.52 2.91
CA MET A 4 8.45 -13.44 3.74
C MET A 4 8.44 -12.11 2.98
N GLU A 5 8.73 -12.13 1.68
CA GLU A 5 8.63 -10.96 0.82
C GLU A 5 7.18 -10.41 0.81
N MET A 6 6.17 -11.26 0.62
CA MET A 6 4.76 -10.86 0.69
C MET A 6 4.38 -10.32 2.07
N LYS A 7 4.85 -10.94 3.15
CA LYS A 7 4.65 -10.47 4.53
C LYS A 7 5.14 -9.03 4.68
N VAL A 8 6.33 -8.71 4.18
CA VAL A 8 6.92 -7.39 4.33
C VAL A 8 6.34 -6.38 3.34
N LEU A 9 6.25 -6.74 2.06
CA LEU A 9 5.91 -5.82 0.97
C LEU A 9 4.42 -5.51 0.89
N LEU A 10 3.54 -6.37 1.41
CA LEU A 10 2.09 -6.18 1.36
C LEU A 10 1.46 -6.20 2.75
N TRP A 11 1.53 -7.32 3.47
CA TRP A 11 0.72 -7.48 4.69
C TRP A 11 1.16 -6.54 5.82
N ALA A 12 2.47 -6.39 6.02
CA ALA A 12 3.00 -5.44 6.99
C ALA A 12 2.63 -4.01 6.64
N VAL A 13 2.65 -3.64 5.35
CA VAL A 13 2.20 -2.31 4.89
C VAL A 13 0.73 -2.09 5.21
N GLN A 14 -0.16 -3.04 4.88
CA GLN A 14 -1.59 -2.93 5.20
C GLN A 14 -1.83 -2.82 6.71
N ARG A 15 -1.14 -3.61 7.53
CA ARG A 15 -1.23 -3.54 8.99
C ARG A 15 -0.72 -2.20 9.53
N LEU A 16 0.38 -1.68 8.96
CA LEU A 16 0.95 -0.40 9.35
C LEU A 16 -0.01 0.76 9.03
N ILE A 17 -0.62 0.76 7.84
CA ILE A 17 -1.65 1.76 7.47
C ILE A 17 -2.81 1.71 8.47
N GLY A 18 -3.32 0.52 8.77
CA GLY A 18 -4.39 0.34 9.74
C GLY A 18 -4.01 0.89 11.12
N GLY A 19 -2.86 0.49 11.66
CA GLY A 19 -2.39 0.93 12.97
C GLY A 19 -2.13 2.44 13.05
N LEU A 20 -1.51 3.02 12.02
CA LEU A 20 -1.21 4.46 11.99
C LEU A 20 -2.45 5.32 11.71
N SER A 21 -3.50 4.79 11.08
CA SER A 21 -4.71 5.56 10.73
C SER A 21 -5.50 6.08 11.94
N HIS A 22 -5.25 5.50 13.13
CA HIS A 22 -5.87 5.92 14.38
C HIS A 22 -5.01 6.92 15.17
N ILE A 23 -3.76 7.15 14.77
CA ILE A 23 -2.88 8.08 15.48
C ILE A 23 -3.41 9.51 15.25
N SER A 24 -3.61 10.23 16.35
CA SER A 24 -4.20 11.58 16.40
C SER A 24 -5.73 11.64 16.19
N ALA A 25 -6.40 10.50 16.01
CA ALA A 25 -7.86 10.44 15.86
C ALA A 25 -8.63 11.03 17.06
N ASP A 26 -8.05 10.92 18.27
CA ASP A 26 -8.65 11.41 19.51
C ASP A 26 -8.48 12.92 19.70
N ARG A 27 -7.54 13.55 18.98
CA ARG A 27 -7.17 14.96 19.14
C ARG A 27 -7.71 15.86 18.03
N ASP A 28 -7.85 15.30 16.82
CA ASP A 28 -8.37 16.00 15.66
C ASP A 28 -9.17 15.04 14.80
N VAL A 29 -10.48 15.32 14.68
CA VAL A 29 -11.41 14.53 13.86
C VAL A 29 -11.08 14.63 12.36
N ALA A 30 -10.43 15.71 11.94
CA ALA A 30 -9.99 15.92 10.56
C ALA A 30 -8.59 15.33 10.28
N ALA A 31 -7.90 14.77 11.29
CA ALA A 31 -6.59 14.16 11.07
C ALA A 31 -6.68 12.96 10.12
N ARG A 32 -5.82 12.96 9.09
CA ARG A 32 -5.73 11.89 8.10
C ARG A 32 -4.29 11.43 7.96
N LEU A 33 -4.12 10.11 7.82
CA LEU A 33 -2.85 9.51 7.44
C LEU A 33 -2.68 9.61 5.92
N HIS A 34 -1.65 10.33 5.47
CA HIS A 34 -1.26 10.38 4.07
C HIS A 34 -0.21 9.31 3.79
N VAL A 35 -0.49 8.38 2.87
CA VAL A 35 0.41 7.26 2.53
C VAL A 35 0.79 7.33 1.06
N VAL A 36 2.09 7.27 0.78
CA VAL A 36 2.62 7.09 -0.57
C VAL A 36 2.96 5.61 -0.76
N LEU A 37 2.17 4.92 -1.57
CA LEU A 37 2.40 3.52 -1.90
C LEU A 37 3.40 3.40 -3.06
N PRO A 38 4.47 2.60 -2.91
CA PRO A 38 5.42 2.38 -3.98
C PRO A 38 4.88 1.30 -4.94
N GLY A 39 4.19 1.72 -5.99
CA GLY A 39 3.78 0.88 -7.09
C GLY A 39 4.92 0.55 -8.04
N SER A 40 4.69 -0.39 -8.95
CA SER A 40 5.65 -0.74 -10.00
C SER A 40 4.98 -0.72 -11.36
N PRO A 41 5.56 -0.05 -12.37
CA PRO A 41 5.08 -0.11 -13.75
C PRO A 41 5.41 -1.45 -14.44
N ASN A 42 6.11 -2.36 -13.76
CA ASN A 42 6.73 -3.56 -14.33
C ASN A 42 6.09 -4.87 -13.84
N MET A 43 4.76 -4.99 -13.91
CA MET A 43 4.04 -6.19 -13.46
C MET A 43 4.34 -7.45 -14.28
N PRO A 44 4.38 -8.63 -13.66
CA PRO A 44 5.52 -9.57 -13.72
C PRO A 44 6.04 -9.78 -15.16
N ARG A 45 6.88 -8.87 -15.64
CA ARG A 45 7.41 -8.95 -17.03
C ARG A 45 8.74 -9.68 -17.14
N PHE A 46 9.52 -9.70 -16.07
CA PHE A 46 10.93 -10.12 -16.12
C PHE A 46 11.16 -11.54 -15.58
N GLY A 47 10.30 -12.02 -14.68
CA GLY A 47 10.44 -13.33 -14.04
C GLY A 47 11.61 -13.40 -13.05
N GLY A 48 11.56 -14.38 -12.14
CA GLY A 48 12.62 -14.60 -11.14
C GLY A 48 12.66 -13.58 -10.00
N ASP A 49 11.64 -12.74 -9.86
CA ASP A 49 11.53 -11.63 -8.89
C ASP A 49 10.84 -12.03 -7.57
N GLY A 50 10.70 -13.33 -7.31
CA GLY A 50 10.10 -13.83 -6.08
C GLY A 50 8.64 -13.44 -5.97
N ALA A 51 8.24 -12.84 -4.84
CA ALA A 51 6.88 -12.31 -4.65
C ALA A 51 6.74 -10.82 -5.03
N TYR A 52 7.76 -10.21 -5.63
CA TYR A 52 7.76 -8.77 -5.90
C TYR A 52 6.60 -8.36 -6.82
N GLY A 53 6.47 -9.01 -7.98
CA GLY A 53 5.42 -8.71 -8.96
C GLY A 53 4.02 -8.83 -8.36
N GLU A 54 3.75 -9.93 -7.63
CA GLU A 54 2.48 -10.18 -6.96
C GLU A 54 2.21 -9.15 -5.86
N SER A 55 3.23 -8.82 -5.06
CA SER A 55 3.08 -7.82 -3.98
C SER A 55 2.75 -6.44 -4.55
N LYS A 56 3.39 -6.04 -5.65
CA LYS A 56 3.12 -4.75 -6.31
C LYS A 56 1.74 -4.72 -6.94
N ALA A 57 1.32 -5.78 -7.63
CA ALA A 57 -0.03 -5.90 -8.17
C ALA A 57 -1.11 -5.86 -7.06
N ALA A 58 -0.82 -6.44 -5.90
CA ALA A 58 -1.75 -6.39 -4.77
C ALA A 58 -1.91 -4.97 -4.19
N LEU A 59 -0.93 -4.07 -4.35
CA LEU A 59 -1.08 -2.66 -3.95
C LEU A 59 -2.12 -1.93 -4.83
N ASP A 60 -2.25 -2.27 -6.11
CA ASP A 60 -3.33 -1.75 -6.95
C ASP A 60 -4.71 -2.18 -6.46
N ALA A 61 -4.82 -3.42 -5.97
CA ALA A 61 -6.03 -3.91 -5.33
C ALA A 61 -6.32 -3.14 -4.03
N VAL A 62 -5.31 -2.79 -3.23
CA VAL A 62 -5.47 -1.94 -2.03
C VAL A 62 -5.98 -0.55 -2.39
N VAL A 63 -5.44 0.08 -3.44
CA VAL A 63 -5.90 1.39 -3.91
C VAL A 63 -7.35 1.31 -4.42
N SER A 64 -7.69 0.25 -5.14
CA SER A 64 -9.05 0.01 -5.62
C SER A 64 -10.03 -0.17 -4.46
N ARG A 65 -9.64 -0.94 -3.44
CA ARG A 65 -10.41 -1.14 -2.21
C ARG A 65 -10.59 0.16 -1.43
N TRP A 66 -9.55 0.98 -1.33
CA TRP A 66 -9.63 2.31 -0.70
C TRP A 66 -10.66 3.21 -1.37
N LYS A 67 -10.75 3.19 -2.71
CA LYS A 67 -11.77 3.96 -3.43
C LYS A 67 -13.19 3.44 -3.17
N ALA A 68 -13.34 2.14 -2.96
CA ALA A 68 -14.64 1.48 -2.78
C ALA A 68 -15.15 1.53 -1.33
N GLU A 69 -14.26 1.53 -0.33
CA GLU A 69 -14.61 1.43 1.08
C GLU A 69 -14.50 2.77 1.82
N THR A 70 -15.64 3.35 2.18
CA THR A 70 -15.70 4.65 2.89
C THR A 70 -15.18 4.59 4.32
N SER A 71 -15.30 3.44 5.00
CA SER A 71 -15.02 3.27 6.44
C SER A 71 -13.60 3.67 6.84
N TRP A 72 -12.60 3.36 6.01
CA TRP A 72 -11.20 3.71 6.27
C TRP A 72 -10.67 4.80 5.33
N ALA A 73 -11.28 5.00 4.17
CA ALA A 73 -10.91 6.07 3.25
C ALA A 73 -11.07 7.47 3.84
N GLN A 74 -11.94 7.65 4.83
CA GLN A 74 -12.07 8.92 5.54
C GLN A 74 -10.83 9.28 6.36
N ARG A 75 -10.12 8.29 6.93
CA ARG A 75 -8.96 8.52 7.80
C ARG A 75 -7.62 8.36 7.10
N VAL A 76 -7.61 7.82 5.88
CA VAL A 76 -6.40 7.57 5.10
C VAL A 76 -6.56 8.17 3.72
N SER A 77 -5.53 8.85 3.21
CA SER A 77 -5.42 9.13 1.78
C SER A 77 -4.27 8.34 1.18
N LEU A 78 -4.44 7.84 -0.04
CA LEU A 78 -3.41 7.11 -0.75
C LEU A 78 -2.94 7.89 -1.99
N ALA A 79 -1.63 8.04 -2.12
CA ALA A 79 -0.97 8.37 -3.38
C ALA A 79 -0.26 7.11 -3.88
N HIS A 80 -0.59 6.63 -5.09
CA HIS A 80 0.06 5.46 -5.66
C HIS A 80 1.12 5.87 -6.68
N ALA A 81 2.39 5.84 -6.27
CA ALA A 81 3.49 6.24 -7.13
C ALA A 81 4.00 5.04 -7.92
N LEU A 82 3.84 5.07 -9.25
CA LEU A 82 4.44 4.06 -10.13
C LEU A 82 5.91 4.40 -10.36
N ILE A 83 6.80 3.72 -9.64
CA ILE A 83 8.23 4.04 -9.64
C ILE A 83 8.93 3.29 -10.79
N GLY A 84 9.42 4.03 -11.77
CA GLY A 84 10.18 3.50 -12.90
C GLY A 84 11.66 3.28 -12.59
N TRP A 85 12.47 3.14 -13.64
CA TRP A 85 13.91 2.99 -13.51
C TRP A 85 14.52 4.23 -12.86
N THR A 86 15.25 4.05 -11.76
CA THR A 86 15.98 5.11 -11.04
C THR A 86 17.47 4.75 -11.07
N ARG A 87 18.33 5.73 -11.38
CA ARG A 87 19.79 5.54 -11.45
C ARG A 87 20.44 5.54 -10.07
#